data_AF-A0A1C5HA05-F1
#
_entry.id   AF-A0A1C5HA05-F1
#
_cell.length_a   1.000
_cell.length_b   1.000
_cell.length_c   1.000
_cell.angle_alpha   90.00
_cell.angle_beta   90.00
_cell.angle_gamma   90.00
#
_symmetry.space_group_name_H-M   'P 1'
#
loop_
_entity.id
_entity.type
_entity.pdbx_description
1 polymer ?
#
loop_
_entity_poly.entity_id
_entity_poly.type
_entity_poly.pdbx_seq_one_letter_code
_entity_poly.pdbx_strand_id
1 'polypeptide(L)'
;MTAFDRDLPAVPQIFEPSHQGIRDAVRSDRYGKDVAQRHRRRSRLSAVLPDDPSISSDREFDVTSALTLPTSGQLASSWPEAPSGSQPLPFELDHLLALRVPGLIATRRHIHSHPELSGEEFETAALIARELSLAGLNPRLLPKGNGVICDIDGRPDGPVVALRADIDALPLTDPKDVPYRSTVAGVCHACGHDVHTSVMLGVGMLLAQLADLGQLDGRVRLIFQPAEEILPCGSLEVIEAGGLDDVVQIFAVHCDPNLPVGRVGLRVGPITAAADNVTVRLTGPGGHTARPHLTVDLVDALGRLVTEVPALVSRRVPANSGLLLVFGHASAGTRYNVIPSEACAAGTLRVMDRDTWEQAPKIVAQVVRDVIAPTGATVDLEYLRGRPPVSNDARAIGVLTAATAAALGPEGIAETPQSMGGEDFSWYLEHVPGALARLGVGRAGPNVDLHRASFDVDERAIPAGVRLMVQTALRALAAAR
;
A
#
# COMPACT_ATOMS: atom_id res chain seq x y z
N MET A 1 -3.69 44.08 67.82
CA MET A 1 -3.45 45.51 67.56
C MET A 1 -3.21 45.68 66.06
N THR A 2 -4.19 46.27 65.37
CA THR A 2 -4.13 47.23 64.24
C THR A 2 -2.77 47.48 63.54
N ALA A 3 -2.64 47.80 62.25
CA ALA A 3 -3.46 47.88 61.03
C ALA A 3 -2.52 48.41 59.90
N PHE A 4 -3.01 48.41 58.65
CA PHE A 4 -2.48 48.95 57.39
C PHE A 4 -1.60 48.00 56.54
N ASP A 5 -1.77 47.71 55.24
CA ASP A 5 -2.75 47.93 54.14
C ASP A 5 -1.92 48.16 52.86
N ARG A 6 -2.12 47.32 51.83
CA ARG A 6 -2.09 47.62 50.38
C ARG A 6 -1.94 46.38 49.49
N ASP A 7 -3.07 46.00 48.91
CA ASP A 7 -3.36 45.69 47.50
C ASP A 7 -2.43 44.80 46.65
N LEU A 8 -2.99 43.64 46.31
CA LEU A 8 -2.61 42.73 45.21
C LEU A 8 -3.30 43.18 43.90
N PRO A 9 -2.62 43.19 42.73
CA PRO A 9 -3.28 43.49 41.47
C PRO A 9 -3.90 42.25 40.82
N ALA A 10 -5.02 42.51 40.15
CA ALA A 10 -5.91 41.58 39.49
C ALA A 10 -5.42 41.12 38.10
N VAL A 11 -6.03 40.00 37.68
CA VAL A 11 -6.00 39.33 36.37
C VAL A 11 -6.24 40.29 35.19
N PRO A 12 -5.48 40.20 34.08
CA PRO A 12 -5.89 40.80 32.81
C PRO A 12 -6.72 39.83 31.98
N GLN A 13 -7.89 40.33 31.56
CA GLN A 13 -8.79 39.71 30.60
C GLN A 13 -8.23 39.74 29.17
N ILE A 14 -8.65 38.70 28.46
CA ILE A 14 -8.63 38.38 27.04
C ILE A 14 -8.77 39.61 26.13
N PHE A 15 -7.81 39.79 25.21
CA PHE A 15 -7.95 40.65 24.03
C PHE A 15 -8.13 39.78 22.78
N GLU A 16 -9.19 40.04 22.02
CA GLU A 16 -9.44 39.52 20.67
C GLU A 16 -8.35 39.98 19.67
N PRO A 17 -7.95 39.14 18.70
CA PRO A 17 -7.33 39.61 17.48
C PRO A 17 -8.34 39.70 16.33
N SER A 18 -8.33 40.89 15.74
CA SER A 18 -9.03 41.36 14.55
C SER A 18 -8.99 40.44 13.33
N HIS A 19 -10.15 40.35 12.65
CA HIS A 19 -10.31 39.93 11.27
C HIS A 19 -9.51 40.82 10.30
N GLN A 20 -8.29 40.44 9.95
CA GLN A 20 -7.64 40.81 8.68
C GLN A 20 -6.36 39.99 8.46
N GLY A 21 -6.43 38.99 7.59
CA GLY A 21 -5.30 38.13 7.28
C GLY A 21 -5.62 37.04 6.27
N ILE A 22 -6.48 37.32 5.28
CA ILE A 22 -6.64 36.47 4.09
C ILE A 22 -6.49 37.37 2.88
N ARG A 23 -5.24 37.59 2.48
CA ARG A 23 -4.78 37.85 1.11
C ARG A 23 -3.26 38.05 1.14
N ASP A 24 -2.62 37.45 0.15
CA ASP A 24 -1.21 37.58 -0.24
C ASP A 24 -0.19 36.62 0.40
N ALA A 25 -0.13 35.42 -0.17
CA ALA A 25 1.14 34.72 -0.39
C ALA A 25 1.08 34.00 -1.76
N VAL A 26 1.33 34.77 -2.82
CA VAL A 26 1.67 34.26 -4.15
C VAL A 26 3.18 34.07 -4.23
N ARG A 27 3.61 32.95 -4.84
CA ARG A 27 4.96 32.52 -5.26
C ARG A 27 5.76 31.65 -4.28
N SER A 28 5.57 30.33 -4.39
CA SER A 28 6.67 29.37 -4.35
C SER A 28 6.68 28.56 -5.65
N ASP A 29 7.28 29.16 -6.68
CA ASP A 29 7.67 28.47 -7.90
C ASP A 29 8.93 27.64 -7.59
N ARG A 30 8.77 26.42 -7.07
CA ARG A 30 9.88 25.47 -6.79
C ARG A 30 9.38 24.07 -6.42
N TYR A 31 8.68 23.39 -7.33
CA TYR A 31 8.68 21.92 -7.45
C TYR A 31 8.23 21.57 -8.87
N GLY A 32 9.07 21.91 -9.84
CA GLY A 32 8.92 21.45 -11.21
C GLY A 32 9.75 20.19 -11.41
N LYS A 33 9.08 19.04 -11.55
CA LYS A 33 9.54 17.83 -12.24
C LYS A 33 10.96 17.36 -11.92
N ASP A 34 11.10 16.48 -10.93
CA ASP A 34 12.34 15.69 -10.75
C ASP A 34 12.11 14.19 -10.48
N VAL A 35 10.94 13.66 -10.89
CA VAL A 35 10.72 12.21 -11.01
C VAL A 35 10.34 11.87 -12.45
N ALA A 36 11.21 12.24 -13.39
CA ALA A 36 11.28 11.68 -14.73
C ALA A 36 12.44 12.33 -15.47
N GLN A 37 13.56 11.61 -15.62
CA GLN A 37 14.46 11.63 -16.78
C GLN A 37 15.85 11.11 -16.42
N ARG A 38 16.08 9.79 -16.51
CA ARG A 38 17.38 9.23 -16.92
C ARG A 38 17.21 7.90 -17.65
N HIS A 39 16.75 7.96 -18.90
CA HIS A 39 17.17 6.98 -19.91
C HIS A 39 17.40 7.70 -21.24
N ARG A 40 18.67 7.83 -21.65
CA ARG A 40 19.04 8.27 -23.01
C ARG A 40 19.71 7.13 -23.79
N ARG A 41 19.06 6.81 -24.91
CA ARG A 41 19.55 6.48 -26.25
C ARG A 41 20.96 5.88 -26.40
N ARG A 42 21.00 4.69 -27.02
CA ARG A 42 21.81 4.47 -28.23
C ARG A 42 20.91 4.03 -29.38
N SER A 43 20.98 4.79 -30.45
CA SER A 43 20.33 4.60 -31.75
C SER A 43 21.00 3.51 -32.59
N ARG A 44 20.22 2.82 -33.44
CA ARG A 44 20.48 2.79 -34.89
C ARG A 44 19.18 2.51 -35.66
N LEU A 45 18.89 3.44 -36.57
CA LEU A 45 17.83 3.42 -37.56
C LEU A 45 18.26 2.58 -38.77
N SER A 46 17.33 1.82 -39.35
CA SER A 46 17.33 1.50 -40.77
C SER A 46 15.88 1.38 -41.28
N ALA A 47 15.44 2.45 -41.95
CA ALA A 47 14.55 2.57 -43.10
C ALA A 47 13.33 1.64 -43.30
N VAL A 48 12.14 2.23 -43.09
CA VAL A 48 10.96 2.38 -43.99
C VAL A 48 10.66 1.31 -45.05
N LEU A 49 9.43 0.76 -45.00
CA LEU A 49 8.50 0.67 -46.15
C LEU A 49 7.06 0.96 -45.66
N PRO A 50 6.23 1.69 -46.45
CA PRO A 50 4.82 1.97 -46.15
C PRO A 50 3.87 0.95 -46.81
N ASP A 51 2.62 0.96 -46.34
CA ASP A 51 1.43 0.24 -46.84
C ASP A 51 1.19 -1.18 -46.27
N ASP A 52 0.43 -1.25 -45.17
CA ASP A 52 -0.42 -2.41 -44.86
C ASP A 52 -1.75 -1.95 -44.21
N PRO A 53 -2.91 -2.08 -44.90
CA PRO A 53 -4.20 -1.74 -44.35
C PRO A 53 -4.79 -2.96 -43.62
N SER A 54 -4.28 -3.27 -42.42
CA SER A 54 -4.93 -4.25 -41.54
C SER A 54 -4.72 -3.91 -40.07
N ILE A 55 -5.27 -2.77 -39.63
CA ILE A 55 -5.65 -2.60 -38.23
C ILE A 55 -7.17 -2.74 -38.19
N SER A 56 -7.62 -3.99 -38.22
CA SER A 56 -9.00 -4.37 -37.90
C SER A 56 -9.12 -4.41 -36.39
N SER A 57 -10.03 -3.61 -35.84
CA SER A 57 -10.28 -3.41 -34.42
C SER A 57 -11.17 -4.48 -33.79
N ASP A 58 -10.95 -5.75 -34.11
CA ASP A 58 -11.73 -6.86 -33.54
C ASP A 58 -10.79 -7.90 -32.96
N ARG A 59 -10.42 -7.72 -31.68
CA ARG A 59 -10.04 -8.85 -30.83
C ARG A 59 -11.30 -9.32 -30.14
N GLU A 60 -11.94 -10.33 -30.72
CA GLU A 60 -12.85 -11.19 -29.98
C GLU A 60 -12.12 -11.69 -28.72
N PHE A 61 -12.74 -11.44 -27.56
CA PHE A 61 -12.27 -11.95 -26.28
C PHE A 61 -12.38 -13.47 -26.32
N ASP A 62 -11.24 -14.16 -26.43
CA ASP A 62 -11.16 -15.59 -26.25
C ASP A 62 -11.50 -15.87 -24.78
N VAL A 63 -12.72 -16.36 -24.52
CA VAL A 63 -13.23 -16.63 -23.18
C VAL A 63 -12.49 -17.85 -22.64
N THR A 64 -11.32 -17.62 -22.04
CA THR A 64 -10.64 -18.64 -21.25
C THR A 64 -11.52 -18.99 -20.06
N SER A 65 -11.49 -20.26 -19.64
CA SER A 65 -12.32 -20.81 -18.56
C SER A 65 -12.16 -20.10 -17.19
N ALA A 66 -11.23 -19.14 -17.08
CA ALA A 66 -10.98 -18.30 -15.93
C ALA A 66 -12.12 -17.31 -15.63
N LEU A 67 -12.91 -16.86 -16.62
CA LEU A 67 -13.98 -15.86 -16.39
C LEU A 67 -15.31 -16.44 -15.90
N THR A 68 -15.37 -17.76 -15.66
CA THR A 68 -16.58 -18.45 -15.16
C THR A 68 -16.44 -18.72 -13.67
N LEU A 69 -17.03 -17.87 -12.83
CA LEU A 69 -17.29 -18.22 -11.44
C LEU A 69 -18.12 -19.52 -11.40
N PRO A 70 -17.77 -20.53 -10.59
CA PRO A 70 -18.63 -21.68 -10.41
C PRO A 70 -20.00 -21.22 -9.92
N THR A 71 -21.06 -21.61 -10.63
CA THR A 71 -22.45 -21.39 -10.20
C THR A 71 -22.59 -21.81 -8.75
N SER A 72 -22.97 -20.88 -7.89
CA SER A 72 -23.07 -21.05 -6.44
C SER A 72 -24.01 -22.21 -6.11
N GLY A 73 -23.43 -23.38 -5.86
CA GLY A 73 -24.11 -24.44 -5.11
C GLY A 73 -24.49 -23.90 -3.73
N GLN A 74 -25.64 -24.32 -3.20
CA GLN A 74 -26.19 -23.91 -1.91
C GLN A 74 -25.15 -24.02 -0.78
N LEU A 75 -24.40 -22.95 -0.55
CA LEU A 75 -23.65 -22.73 0.68
C LEU A 75 -24.67 -22.25 1.70
N ALA A 76 -25.00 -23.13 2.64
CA ALA A 76 -25.96 -22.87 3.70
C ALA A 76 -25.64 -21.55 4.41
N SER A 77 -26.62 -20.66 4.43
CA SER A 77 -26.62 -19.40 5.14
C SER A 77 -26.59 -19.66 6.65
N SER A 78 -25.40 -19.67 7.24
CA SER A 78 -25.28 -19.49 8.69
C SER A 78 -24.17 -18.48 8.95
N TRP A 79 -24.41 -17.27 8.48
CA TRP A 79 -23.68 -16.10 8.95
C TRP A 79 -24.36 -15.62 10.23
N PRO A 80 -23.59 -15.32 11.30
CA PRO A 80 -24.18 -14.84 12.53
C PRO A 80 -24.94 -13.54 12.27
N GLU A 81 -25.97 -13.30 13.07
CA GLU A 81 -26.61 -11.98 13.20
C GLU A 81 -25.54 -10.89 13.35
N ALA A 82 -25.87 -9.66 12.94
CA ALA A 82 -24.98 -8.52 13.03
C ALA A 82 -24.28 -8.47 14.42
N PRO A 83 -22.97 -8.17 14.50
CA PRO A 83 -22.23 -8.21 15.76
C PRO A 83 -22.96 -7.42 16.86
N SER A 84 -22.94 -7.94 18.09
CA SER A 84 -23.61 -7.29 19.22
C SER A 84 -23.12 -5.84 19.38
N GLY A 85 -24.06 -4.89 19.46
CA GLY A 85 -23.75 -3.46 19.56
C GLY A 85 -23.41 -2.76 18.24
N SER A 86 -23.47 -3.46 17.11
CA SER A 86 -23.36 -2.83 15.78
C SER A 86 -24.65 -2.08 15.39
N GLN A 87 -24.48 -1.04 14.59
CA GLN A 87 -25.57 -0.33 13.93
C GLN A 87 -25.92 -1.06 12.63
N PRO A 88 -27.22 -1.22 12.31
CA PRO A 88 -27.61 -1.80 11.04
C PRO A 88 -27.15 -0.92 9.88
N LEU A 89 -26.75 -1.53 8.76
CA LEU A 89 -26.61 -0.79 7.52
C LEU A 89 -27.99 -0.25 7.09
N PRO A 90 -28.05 0.95 6.49
CA PRO A 90 -29.31 1.55 6.10
C PRO A 90 -29.97 0.73 4.96
N PHE A 91 -31.28 0.93 4.76
CA PHE A 91 -32.02 0.38 3.61
C PHE A 91 -31.88 -1.14 3.40
N GLU A 92 -31.90 -1.92 4.48
CA GLU A 92 -31.81 -3.40 4.45
C GLU A 92 -30.52 -3.95 3.81
N LEU A 93 -29.49 -3.13 3.66
CA LEU A 93 -28.21 -3.55 3.08
C LEU A 93 -27.55 -4.71 3.84
N ASP A 94 -27.86 -4.91 5.12
CA ASP A 94 -27.41 -6.07 5.87
C ASP A 94 -28.00 -7.39 5.37
N HIS A 95 -29.28 -7.37 4.98
CA HIS A 95 -29.90 -8.53 4.35
C HIS A 95 -29.29 -8.78 2.97
N LEU A 96 -29.07 -7.73 2.20
CA LEU A 96 -28.44 -7.82 0.88
C LEU A 96 -27.01 -8.36 0.98
N LEU A 97 -26.21 -7.86 1.92
CA LEU A 97 -24.88 -8.38 2.21
C LEU A 97 -24.95 -9.87 2.53
N ALA A 98 -25.84 -10.30 3.43
CA ALA A 98 -26.00 -11.70 3.80
C ALA A 98 -26.27 -12.61 2.58
N LEU A 99 -27.10 -12.15 1.63
CA LEU A 99 -27.37 -12.86 0.38
C LEU A 99 -26.14 -12.92 -0.56
N ARG A 100 -25.26 -11.91 -0.52
CA ARG A 100 -24.07 -11.81 -1.39
C ARG A 100 -22.85 -12.56 -0.84
N VAL A 101 -22.76 -12.78 0.48
CA VAL A 101 -21.55 -13.37 1.09
C VAL A 101 -21.07 -14.67 0.43
N PRO A 102 -21.95 -15.65 0.10
CA PRO A 102 -21.49 -16.87 -0.59
C PRO A 102 -20.79 -16.58 -1.92
N GLY A 103 -21.29 -15.60 -2.69
CA GLY A 103 -20.68 -15.17 -3.95
C GLY A 103 -19.36 -14.42 -3.75
N LEU A 104 -19.26 -13.58 -2.71
CA LEU A 104 -18.01 -12.90 -2.36
C LEU A 104 -16.92 -13.88 -1.93
N ILE A 105 -17.27 -14.89 -1.13
CA ILE A 105 -16.36 -15.98 -0.75
C ILE A 105 -15.94 -16.79 -1.97
N ALA A 106 -16.88 -17.13 -2.85
CA ALA A 106 -16.57 -17.83 -4.10
C ALA A 106 -15.60 -17.03 -4.98
N THR A 107 -15.80 -15.71 -5.08
CA THR A 107 -14.92 -14.80 -5.82
C THR A 107 -13.52 -14.73 -5.20
N ARG A 108 -13.42 -14.57 -3.87
CA ARG A 108 -12.14 -14.62 -3.15
C ARG A 108 -11.39 -15.92 -3.45
N ARG A 109 -12.08 -17.05 -3.34
CA ARG A 109 -11.49 -18.38 -3.57
C ARG A 109 -11.06 -18.56 -5.02
N HIS A 110 -11.83 -18.03 -5.97
CA HIS A 110 -11.48 -18.05 -7.38
C HIS A 110 -10.17 -17.28 -7.63
N ILE A 111 -10.05 -16.06 -7.11
CA ILE A 111 -8.83 -15.25 -7.21
C ILE A 111 -7.66 -15.97 -6.52
N HIS A 112 -7.89 -16.55 -5.33
CA HIS A 112 -6.87 -17.34 -4.62
C HIS A 112 -6.34 -18.53 -5.43
N SER A 113 -7.20 -19.20 -6.20
CA SER A 113 -6.84 -20.34 -7.04
C SER A 113 -6.13 -19.94 -8.34
N HIS A 114 -6.26 -18.68 -8.77
CA HIS A 114 -5.67 -18.14 -10.00
C HIS A 114 -4.89 -16.84 -9.74
N PRO A 115 -3.88 -16.87 -8.86
CA PRO A 115 -3.15 -15.68 -8.47
C PRO A 115 -2.26 -15.18 -9.61
N GLU A 116 -2.19 -13.85 -9.76
CA GLU A 116 -1.34 -13.18 -10.75
C GLU A 116 -0.27 -12.34 -10.05
N LEU A 117 0.95 -12.33 -10.60
CA LEU A 117 2.06 -11.56 -10.04
C LEU A 117 1.87 -10.06 -10.25
N SER A 118 2.54 -9.29 -9.42
CA SER A 118 2.62 -7.83 -9.54
C SER A 118 2.94 -7.37 -10.96
N GLY A 119 2.07 -6.53 -11.51
CA GLY A 119 2.13 -5.99 -12.87
C GLY A 119 1.41 -6.83 -13.93
N GLU A 120 1.05 -8.08 -13.65
CA GLU A 120 0.46 -9.01 -14.64
C GLU A 120 -0.97 -9.43 -14.26
N GLU A 121 -1.68 -8.61 -13.48
CA GLU A 121 -2.99 -8.89 -12.87
C GLU A 121 -4.18 -8.69 -13.85
N PHE A 122 -4.03 -9.17 -15.09
CA PHE A 122 -4.98 -8.89 -16.16
C PHE A 122 -6.31 -9.63 -15.97
N GLU A 123 -6.29 -10.91 -15.61
CA GLU A 123 -7.49 -11.72 -15.42
C GLU A 123 -8.25 -11.29 -14.16
N THR A 124 -7.52 -10.96 -13.10
CA THR A 124 -8.07 -10.43 -11.84
C THR A 124 -8.75 -9.09 -12.10
N ALA A 125 -8.09 -8.16 -12.82
CA ALA A 125 -8.69 -6.89 -13.20
C ALA A 125 -9.91 -7.04 -14.11
N ALA A 126 -9.87 -7.97 -15.08
CA ALA A 126 -11.01 -8.26 -15.95
C ALA A 126 -12.20 -8.83 -15.16
N LEU A 127 -11.96 -9.75 -14.22
CA LEU A 127 -12.98 -10.29 -13.33
C LEU A 127 -13.63 -9.18 -12.48
N ILE A 128 -12.81 -8.30 -11.88
CA ILE A 128 -13.31 -7.17 -11.09
C ILE A 128 -14.19 -6.25 -11.93
N ALA A 129 -13.73 -5.85 -13.12
CA ALA A 129 -14.50 -5.00 -14.03
C ALA A 129 -15.82 -5.68 -14.44
N ARG A 130 -15.80 -6.98 -14.70
CA ARG A 130 -17.03 -7.74 -15.01
C ARG A 130 -18.01 -7.74 -13.84
N GLU A 131 -17.57 -8.05 -12.63
CA GLU A 131 -18.44 -8.11 -11.45
C GLU A 131 -19.05 -6.74 -11.09
N LEU A 132 -18.28 -5.66 -11.21
CA LEU A 132 -18.79 -4.29 -11.02
C LEU A 132 -19.78 -3.90 -12.12
N SER A 133 -19.53 -4.28 -13.37
CA SER A 133 -20.47 -4.03 -14.48
C SER A 133 -21.80 -4.77 -14.30
N LEU A 134 -21.75 -6.02 -13.81
CA LEU A 134 -22.95 -6.79 -13.47
C LEU A 134 -23.74 -6.17 -12.30
N ALA A 135 -23.08 -5.37 -11.46
CA ALA A 135 -23.71 -4.58 -10.40
C ALA A 135 -24.28 -3.24 -10.91
N GLY A 136 -24.24 -2.97 -12.22
CA GLY A 136 -24.76 -1.73 -12.83
C GLY A 136 -23.78 -0.56 -12.82
N LEU A 137 -22.52 -0.79 -12.46
CA LEU A 137 -21.48 0.25 -12.43
C LEU A 137 -20.71 0.32 -13.76
N ASN A 138 -19.93 1.39 -13.94
CA ASN A 138 -19.12 1.63 -15.13
C ASN A 138 -17.61 1.62 -14.80
N PRO A 139 -17.01 0.44 -14.55
CA PRO A 139 -15.59 0.34 -14.22
C PRO A 139 -14.71 0.67 -15.43
N ARG A 140 -13.57 1.31 -15.16
CA ARG A 140 -12.53 1.64 -16.13
C ARG A 140 -11.25 0.91 -15.77
N LEU A 141 -10.70 0.15 -16.71
CA LEU A 141 -9.37 -0.43 -16.57
C LEU A 141 -8.28 0.66 -16.58
N LEU A 142 -7.20 0.44 -15.84
CA LEU A 142 -5.96 1.21 -15.98
C LEU A 142 -5.40 1.06 -17.41
N PRO A 143 -4.55 1.98 -17.89
CA PRO A 143 -4.03 1.93 -19.26
C PRO A 143 -3.33 0.60 -19.63
N LYS A 144 -2.65 -0.05 -18.67
CA LYS A 144 -2.04 -1.37 -18.89
C LYS A 144 -3.06 -2.52 -18.90
N GLY A 145 -4.24 -2.33 -18.32
CA GLY A 145 -5.31 -3.33 -18.23
C GLY A 145 -5.26 -4.23 -17.00
N ASN A 146 -4.39 -3.94 -16.04
CA ASN A 146 -4.12 -4.75 -14.85
C ASN A 146 -4.68 -4.14 -13.54
N GLY A 147 -5.51 -3.10 -13.62
CA GLY A 147 -6.15 -2.50 -12.46
C GLY A 147 -7.46 -1.85 -12.84
N VAL A 148 -8.30 -1.47 -11.86
CA VAL A 148 -9.64 -0.93 -12.11
C VAL A 148 -9.90 0.32 -11.25
N ILE A 149 -10.44 1.37 -11.86
CA ILE A 149 -11.03 2.52 -11.18
C ILE A 149 -12.54 2.51 -11.50
N CYS A 150 -13.39 2.63 -10.49
CA CYS A 150 -14.84 2.65 -10.69
C CYS A 150 -15.48 3.72 -9.80
N ASP A 151 -16.14 4.70 -10.41
CA ASP A 151 -16.90 5.72 -9.69
C ASP A 151 -18.34 5.25 -9.46
N ILE A 152 -18.83 5.48 -8.24
CA ILE A 152 -20.21 5.29 -7.83
C ILE A 152 -20.77 6.68 -7.56
N ASP A 153 -21.55 7.19 -8.51
CA ASP A 153 -22.10 8.53 -8.45
C ASP A 153 -23.23 8.62 -7.42
N GLY A 154 -23.08 9.51 -6.46
CA GLY A 154 -24.17 9.96 -5.58
C GLY A 154 -24.64 11.35 -5.98
N ARG A 155 -24.82 12.22 -4.99
CA ARG A 155 -25.16 13.63 -5.23
C ARG A 155 -24.10 14.31 -6.11
N PRO A 156 -24.48 14.99 -7.22
CA PRO A 156 -23.53 15.61 -8.16
C PRO A 156 -22.55 16.61 -7.52
N ASP A 157 -23.02 17.44 -6.59
CA ASP A 157 -22.20 18.43 -5.88
C ASP A 157 -21.65 17.90 -4.54
N GLY A 158 -21.59 16.58 -4.38
CA GLY A 158 -21.01 15.94 -3.19
C GLY A 158 -19.49 15.75 -3.30
N PRO A 159 -18.81 15.52 -2.17
CA PRO A 159 -17.37 15.23 -2.16
C PRO A 159 -17.08 13.88 -2.85
N VAL A 160 -15.83 13.69 -3.30
CA VAL A 160 -15.34 12.40 -3.79
C VAL A 160 -14.48 11.72 -2.73
N VAL A 161 -14.89 10.54 -2.26
CA VAL A 161 -14.11 9.72 -1.33
C VAL A 161 -13.61 8.47 -2.04
N ALA A 162 -12.33 8.16 -1.93
CA ALA A 162 -11.74 6.97 -2.53
C ALA A 162 -11.60 5.82 -1.52
N LEU A 163 -11.84 4.60 -1.97
CA LEU A 163 -11.59 3.36 -1.24
C LEU A 163 -10.68 2.46 -2.08
N ARG A 164 -9.57 1.97 -1.50
CA ARG A 164 -8.56 1.17 -2.22
C ARG A 164 -8.51 -0.28 -1.75
N ALA A 165 -8.36 -1.19 -2.69
CA ALA A 165 -7.91 -2.57 -2.51
C ALA A 165 -6.78 -2.87 -3.50
N ASP A 166 -5.69 -3.45 -3.03
CA ASP A 166 -4.67 -4.09 -3.88
C ASP A 166 -5.15 -5.48 -4.34
N ILE A 167 -4.57 -5.96 -5.45
CA ILE A 167 -5.06 -7.17 -6.13
C ILE A 167 -3.97 -8.19 -6.50
N ASP A 168 -2.69 -7.87 -6.31
CA ASP A 168 -1.58 -8.71 -6.76
C ASP A 168 -1.22 -9.86 -5.79
N ALA A 169 -0.53 -10.87 -6.31
CA ALA A 169 -0.05 -12.02 -5.56
C ALA A 169 1.48 -12.08 -5.49
N LEU A 170 2.00 -13.08 -4.77
CA LEU A 170 3.43 -13.24 -4.47
C LEU A 170 4.04 -14.47 -5.16
N PRO A 171 5.35 -14.45 -5.49
CA PRO A 171 6.08 -15.58 -6.07
C PRO A 171 6.43 -16.64 -5.00
N LEU A 172 5.39 -17.26 -4.42
CA LEU A 172 5.47 -18.29 -3.39
C LEU A 172 4.62 -19.51 -3.79
N THR A 173 5.15 -20.72 -3.58
CA THR A 173 4.37 -21.95 -3.80
C THR A 173 3.32 -22.12 -2.71
N ASP A 174 2.05 -22.27 -3.09
CA ASP A 174 0.96 -22.54 -2.15
C ASP A 174 1.03 -23.97 -1.57
N PRO A 175 1.29 -24.16 -0.26
CA PRO A 175 1.38 -25.47 0.36
C PRO A 175 0.04 -25.93 0.96
N LYS A 176 -1.04 -25.14 0.85
CA LYS A 176 -2.30 -25.38 1.55
C LYS A 176 -3.05 -26.59 0.98
N ASP A 177 -3.62 -27.39 1.88
CA ASP A 177 -4.55 -28.47 1.54
C ASP A 177 -6.00 -27.98 1.68
N VAL A 178 -6.41 -27.13 0.74
CA VAL A 178 -7.76 -26.54 0.68
C VAL A 178 -8.29 -26.59 -0.76
N PRO A 179 -9.63 -26.64 -0.96
CA PRO A 179 -10.22 -26.74 -2.30
C PRO A 179 -9.90 -25.55 -3.22
N TYR A 180 -9.49 -24.42 -2.65
CA TYR A 180 -9.20 -23.16 -3.35
C TYR A 180 -7.70 -22.83 -3.41
N ARG A 181 -6.82 -23.81 -3.15
CA ARG A 181 -5.36 -23.62 -3.26
C ARG A 181 -4.99 -23.11 -4.66
N SER A 182 -3.88 -22.37 -4.75
CA SER A 182 -3.36 -21.92 -6.04
C SER A 182 -3.16 -23.09 -7.01
N THR A 183 -3.61 -22.91 -8.24
CA THR A 183 -3.35 -23.80 -9.38
C THR A 183 -2.18 -23.31 -10.23
N VAL A 184 -1.68 -22.10 -9.96
CA VAL A 184 -0.55 -21.48 -10.66
C VAL A 184 0.75 -21.82 -9.94
N ALA A 185 1.68 -22.46 -10.65
CA ALA A 185 2.91 -22.95 -10.06
C ALA A 185 3.78 -21.79 -9.53
N GLY A 186 4.13 -21.86 -8.24
CA GLY A 186 5.03 -20.88 -7.60
C GLY A 186 4.42 -19.51 -7.33
N VAL A 187 3.09 -19.36 -7.42
CA VAL A 187 2.40 -18.10 -7.13
C VAL A 187 1.25 -18.34 -6.14
N CYS A 188 1.09 -17.48 -5.14
CA CYS A 188 -0.04 -17.54 -4.20
C CYS A 188 -0.36 -16.18 -3.56
N HIS A 189 -1.62 -15.98 -3.15
CA HIS A 189 -1.98 -14.86 -2.29
C HIS A 189 -1.60 -15.17 -0.83
N ALA A 190 -0.42 -14.69 -0.43
CA ALA A 190 0.08 -14.79 0.95
C ALA A 190 0.03 -13.46 1.73
N CYS A 191 -0.61 -12.42 1.16
CA CYS A 191 -0.78 -11.10 1.80
C CYS A 191 -2.26 -10.70 2.00
N GLY A 192 -3.21 -11.50 1.49
CA GLY A 192 -4.65 -11.28 1.65
C GLY A 192 -5.30 -10.35 0.62
N HIS A 193 -4.62 -10.03 -0.49
CA HIS A 193 -5.15 -9.13 -1.53
C HIS A 193 -6.40 -9.70 -2.23
N ASP A 194 -6.56 -11.02 -2.24
CA ASP A 194 -7.79 -11.72 -2.62
C ASP A 194 -8.98 -11.42 -1.69
N VAL A 195 -8.72 -11.22 -0.40
CA VAL A 195 -9.71 -10.75 0.58
C VAL A 195 -10.02 -9.27 0.37
N HIS A 196 -9.01 -8.43 0.19
CA HIS A 196 -9.19 -6.99 -0.04
C HIS A 196 -10.07 -6.74 -1.27
N THR A 197 -9.77 -7.45 -2.36
CA THR A 197 -10.55 -7.42 -3.61
C THR A 197 -12.00 -7.84 -3.37
N SER A 198 -12.23 -8.97 -2.70
CA SER A 198 -13.58 -9.47 -2.42
C SER A 198 -14.38 -8.52 -1.51
N VAL A 199 -13.74 -7.94 -0.49
CA VAL A 199 -14.34 -6.90 0.35
C VAL A 199 -14.75 -5.71 -0.49
N MET A 200 -13.87 -5.19 -1.35
CA MET A 200 -14.15 -3.98 -2.12
C MET A 200 -15.22 -4.21 -3.21
N LEU A 201 -15.28 -5.40 -3.82
CA LEU A 201 -16.38 -5.80 -4.69
C LEU A 201 -17.72 -5.78 -3.95
N GLY A 202 -17.77 -6.35 -2.75
CA GLY A 202 -18.96 -6.29 -1.90
C GLY A 202 -19.39 -4.86 -1.57
N VAL A 203 -18.44 -3.99 -1.24
CA VAL A 203 -18.68 -2.56 -1.00
C VAL A 203 -19.29 -1.91 -2.25
N GLY A 204 -18.71 -2.13 -3.43
CA GLY A 204 -19.24 -1.58 -4.68
C GLY A 204 -20.66 -2.01 -4.97
N MET A 205 -20.97 -3.31 -4.79
CA MET A 205 -22.32 -3.85 -4.99
C MET A 205 -23.35 -3.22 -4.05
N LEU A 206 -23.00 -2.96 -2.79
CA LEU A 206 -23.91 -2.35 -1.81
C LEU A 206 -24.08 -0.84 -2.03
N LEU A 207 -22.99 -0.13 -2.33
CA LEU A 207 -23.04 1.31 -2.59
C LEU A 207 -23.77 1.62 -3.90
N ALA A 208 -23.68 0.75 -4.93
CA ALA A 208 -24.49 0.86 -6.14
C ALA A 208 -25.99 0.93 -5.83
N GLN A 209 -26.47 0.10 -4.90
CA GLN A 209 -27.87 0.12 -4.48
C GLN A 209 -28.26 1.42 -3.78
N LEU A 210 -27.36 2.01 -2.99
CA LEU A 210 -27.61 3.32 -2.37
C LEU A 210 -27.60 4.44 -3.40
N ALA A 211 -26.74 4.36 -4.41
CA ALA A 211 -26.71 5.30 -5.52
C ALA A 211 -28.04 5.29 -6.29
N ASP A 212 -28.55 4.10 -6.63
CA ASP A 212 -29.84 3.92 -7.32
C ASP A 212 -31.02 4.49 -6.51
N LEU A 213 -30.94 4.44 -5.18
CA LEU A 213 -31.93 5.02 -4.26
C LEU A 213 -31.72 6.53 -4.00
N GLY A 214 -30.69 7.14 -4.57
CA GLY A 214 -30.34 8.54 -4.35
C GLY A 214 -29.90 8.85 -2.92
N GLN A 215 -29.33 7.87 -2.21
CA GLN A 215 -28.96 7.96 -0.79
C GLN A 215 -27.45 8.14 -0.55
N LEU A 216 -26.67 8.34 -1.62
CA LEU A 216 -25.25 8.68 -1.50
C LEU A 216 -25.04 10.19 -1.55
N ASP A 217 -24.41 10.71 -0.51
CA ASP A 217 -24.21 12.14 -0.28
C ASP A 217 -23.10 12.78 -1.14
N GLY A 218 -22.43 11.96 -1.94
CA GLY A 218 -21.40 12.32 -2.91
C GLY A 218 -20.90 11.08 -3.64
N ARG A 219 -19.77 11.19 -4.32
CA ARG A 219 -19.19 10.11 -5.13
C ARG A 219 -18.26 9.24 -4.29
N VAL A 220 -18.36 7.93 -4.47
CA VAL A 220 -17.36 6.98 -3.96
C VAL A 220 -16.56 6.42 -5.13
N ARG A 221 -15.24 6.59 -5.10
CA ARG A 221 -14.32 6.00 -6.08
C ARG A 221 -13.72 4.73 -5.52
N LEU A 222 -13.94 3.60 -6.20
CA LEU A 222 -13.25 2.35 -5.91
C LEU A 222 -11.97 2.27 -6.73
N ILE A 223 -10.86 1.91 -6.08
CA ILE A 223 -9.55 1.72 -6.69
C ILE A 223 -9.12 0.28 -6.41
N PHE A 224 -8.99 -0.50 -7.47
CA PHE A 224 -8.40 -1.84 -7.46
C PHE A 224 -7.01 -1.73 -8.06
N GLN A 225 -6.00 -1.70 -7.20
CA GLN A 225 -4.64 -1.33 -7.52
C GLN A 225 -3.78 -2.58 -7.79
N PRO A 226 -3.01 -2.61 -8.90
CA PRO A 226 -2.00 -3.63 -9.12
C PRO A 226 -0.72 -3.38 -8.31
N ALA A 227 0.18 -4.34 -8.35
CA ALA A 227 1.61 -4.19 -8.10
C ALA A 227 1.99 -3.47 -6.79
N GLU A 228 1.33 -3.81 -5.68
CA GLU A 228 1.73 -3.33 -4.35
C GLU A 228 3.10 -3.90 -3.97
N GLU A 229 3.35 -5.17 -4.29
CA GLU A 229 4.46 -5.94 -3.73
C GLU A 229 5.83 -5.67 -4.39
N ILE A 230 5.90 -4.82 -5.43
CA ILE A 230 7.13 -4.50 -6.17
C ILE A 230 7.43 -2.99 -6.27
N LEU A 231 8.65 -2.68 -6.71
CA LEU A 231 9.06 -1.32 -7.09
C LEU A 231 9.35 -1.27 -8.60
N PRO A 232 8.91 -0.24 -9.35
CA PRO A 232 7.98 0.82 -8.94
C PRO A 232 6.60 0.26 -8.60
N CYS A 233 5.92 0.83 -7.59
CA CYS A 233 4.64 0.33 -7.12
C CYS A 233 3.45 0.77 -7.99
N GLY A 234 2.36 0.02 -7.97
CA GLY A 234 1.16 0.31 -8.77
C GLY A 234 0.33 1.51 -8.30
N SER A 235 0.49 2.00 -7.06
CA SER A 235 -0.09 3.27 -6.63
C SER A 235 0.29 4.45 -7.53
N LEU A 236 1.53 4.48 -8.02
CA LEU A 236 2.00 5.52 -8.94
C LEU A 236 1.28 5.45 -10.29
N GLU A 237 0.99 4.24 -10.79
CA GLU A 237 0.22 4.03 -12.02
C GLU A 237 -1.23 4.51 -11.85
N VAL A 238 -1.85 4.22 -10.69
CA VAL A 238 -3.20 4.70 -10.38
C VAL A 238 -3.25 6.23 -10.31
N ILE A 239 -2.27 6.86 -9.67
CA ILE A 239 -2.18 8.32 -9.55
C ILE A 239 -2.03 8.94 -10.95
N GLU A 240 -1.13 8.41 -11.78
CA GLU A 240 -0.94 8.88 -13.16
C GLU A 240 -2.20 8.71 -14.02
N ALA A 241 -3.01 7.68 -13.76
CA ALA A 241 -4.28 7.43 -14.43
C ALA A 241 -5.47 8.27 -13.91
N GLY A 242 -5.22 9.27 -13.06
CA GLY A 242 -6.24 10.17 -12.50
C GLY A 242 -7.04 9.57 -11.34
N GLY A 243 -6.53 8.51 -10.70
CA GLY A 243 -7.24 7.83 -9.61
C GLY A 243 -7.55 8.72 -8.40
N LEU A 244 -6.78 9.79 -8.21
CA LEU A 244 -6.99 10.76 -7.12
C LEU A 244 -7.67 12.06 -7.55
N ASP A 245 -8.08 12.20 -8.81
CA ASP A 245 -8.73 13.42 -9.28
C ASP A 245 -10.01 13.69 -8.47
N ASP A 246 -10.12 14.90 -7.92
CA ASP A 246 -11.20 15.39 -7.04
C ASP A 246 -11.38 14.67 -5.69
N VAL A 247 -10.53 13.69 -5.38
CA VAL A 247 -10.60 12.91 -4.13
C VAL A 247 -10.23 13.80 -2.94
N VAL A 248 -11.13 13.88 -1.95
CA VAL A 248 -10.88 14.66 -0.71
C VAL A 248 -10.34 13.81 0.42
N GLN A 249 -10.64 12.50 0.43
CA GLN A 249 -10.11 11.53 1.39
C GLN A 249 -10.01 10.14 0.77
N ILE A 250 -9.01 9.35 1.21
CA ILE A 250 -8.83 7.96 0.78
C ILE A 250 -8.72 6.99 1.97
N PHE A 251 -9.32 5.81 1.83
CA PHE A 251 -9.30 4.77 2.87
C PHE A 251 -8.97 3.40 2.29
N ALA A 252 -8.32 2.56 3.10
CA ALA A 252 -8.06 1.17 2.77
C ALA A 252 -8.06 0.31 4.03
N VAL A 253 -8.17 -1.01 3.83
CA VAL A 253 -7.93 -2.01 4.86
C VAL A 253 -6.84 -2.96 4.40
N HIS A 254 -6.05 -3.45 5.33
CA HIS A 254 -5.09 -4.52 5.08
C HIS A 254 -5.31 -5.65 6.08
N CYS A 255 -5.32 -6.89 5.63
CA CYS A 255 -5.42 -8.10 6.44
C CYS A 255 -4.34 -8.11 7.53
N ASP A 256 -4.73 -8.48 8.75
CA ASP A 256 -3.83 -8.72 9.87
C ASP A 256 -4.18 -10.06 10.52
N PRO A 257 -3.36 -11.11 10.31
CA PRO A 257 -3.62 -12.42 10.89
C PRO A 257 -3.46 -12.44 12.43
N ASN A 258 -2.85 -11.42 13.03
CA ASN A 258 -2.69 -11.32 14.49
C ASN A 258 -3.94 -10.80 15.19
N LEU A 259 -4.90 -10.25 14.44
CA LEU A 259 -6.18 -9.79 14.95
C LEU A 259 -7.27 -10.81 14.61
N PRO A 260 -8.11 -11.22 15.58
CA PRO A 260 -9.23 -12.10 15.29
C PRO A 260 -10.29 -11.37 14.46
N VAL A 261 -11.11 -12.13 13.74
CA VAL A 261 -12.25 -11.59 12.99
C VAL A 261 -13.13 -10.74 13.88
N GLY A 262 -13.55 -9.59 13.36
CA GLY A 262 -14.37 -8.61 14.08
C GLY A 262 -13.55 -7.56 14.84
N ARG A 263 -12.21 -7.65 14.85
CA ARG A 263 -11.32 -6.61 15.38
C ARG A 263 -10.64 -5.85 14.25
N VAL A 264 -10.51 -4.54 14.42
CA VAL A 264 -9.90 -3.62 13.46
C VAL A 264 -8.83 -2.80 14.18
N GLY A 265 -7.58 -2.96 13.77
CA GLY A 265 -6.46 -2.22 14.29
C GLY A 265 -6.41 -0.81 13.71
N LEU A 266 -6.49 0.20 14.58
CA LEU A 266 -6.44 1.61 14.21
C LEU A 266 -5.25 2.30 14.89
N ARG A 267 -4.63 3.25 14.17
CA ARG A 267 -3.49 4.02 14.66
C ARG A 267 -3.43 5.37 13.95
N VAL A 268 -3.32 6.45 14.73
CA VAL A 268 -3.01 7.79 14.23
C VAL A 268 -1.50 7.89 13.97
N GLY A 269 -1.12 8.54 12.86
CA GLY A 269 0.26 8.65 12.44
C GLY A 269 0.80 7.37 11.81
N PRO A 270 2.12 7.13 11.85
CA PRO A 270 2.75 6.02 11.14
C PRO A 270 2.25 4.63 11.58
N ILE A 271 1.73 3.84 10.62
CA ILE A 271 1.28 2.46 10.81
C ILE A 271 2.18 1.42 10.10
N THR A 272 2.96 1.87 9.10
CA THR A 272 4.04 1.10 8.47
C THR A 272 5.35 1.88 8.50
N ALA A 273 6.46 1.24 8.14
CA ALA A 273 7.75 1.89 7.94
C ALA A 273 7.94 2.20 6.46
N ALA A 274 8.82 3.16 6.16
CA ALA A 274 9.33 3.30 4.81
C ALA A 274 10.19 2.07 4.44
N ALA A 275 10.32 1.79 3.15
CA ALA A 275 11.19 0.73 2.64
C ALA A 275 11.87 1.18 1.35
N ASP A 276 13.20 1.35 1.40
CA ASP A 276 14.05 1.75 0.28
C ASP A 276 15.05 0.66 -0.11
N ASN A 277 15.49 0.67 -1.36
CA ASN A 277 16.55 -0.22 -1.85
C ASN A 277 17.88 0.53 -1.97
N VAL A 278 18.95 -0.07 -1.44
CA VAL A 278 20.30 0.48 -1.44
C VAL A 278 21.24 -0.52 -2.09
N THR A 279 21.84 -0.15 -3.23
CA THR A 279 22.87 -0.94 -3.91
C THR A 279 24.16 -0.14 -3.99
N VAL A 280 25.25 -0.74 -3.51
CA VAL A 280 26.59 -0.14 -3.53
C VAL A 280 27.51 -1.04 -4.34
N ARG A 281 28.07 -0.47 -5.42
CA ARG A 281 29.10 -1.08 -6.25
C ARG A 281 30.44 -0.44 -5.92
N LEU A 282 31.43 -1.28 -5.65
CA LEU A 282 32.81 -0.87 -5.38
C LEU A 282 33.70 -1.31 -6.53
N THR A 283 34.55 -0.42 -7.02
CA THR A 283 35.51 -0.73 -8.09
C THR A 283 36.92 -0.27 -7.74
N GLY A 284 37.91 -0.98 -8.25
CA GLY A 284 39.33 -0.67 -8.02
C GLY A 284 40.27 -1.60 -8.79
N PRO A 285 41.57 -1.29 -8.83
CA PRO A 285 42.56 -2.17 -9.46
C PRO A 285 42.64 -3.52 -8.73
N GLY A 286 42.25 -4.61 -9.39
CA GLY A 286 42.45 -5.98 -8.93
C GLY A 286 43.88 -6.46 -9.16
N GLY A 287 44.21 -7.68 -8.74
CA GLY A 287 45.54 -8.24 -8.96
C GLY A 287 45.84 -9.51 -8.18
N HIS A 288 47.13 -9.83 -8.03
CA HIS A 288 47.57 -11.02 -7.29
C HIS A 288 47.58 -10.72 -5.78
N THR A 289 47.02 -11.62 -4.98
CA THR A 289 47.01 -11.50 -3.50
C THR A 289 48.39 -11.41 -2.84
N ALA A 290 49.48 -11.74 -3.53
CA ALA A 290 50.85 -11.59 -3.03
C ALA A 290 51.39 -10.15 -3.13
N ARG A 291 50.66 -9.25 -3.81
CA ARG A 291 51.08 -7.85 -4.04
C ARG A 291 49.92 -6.88 -3.76
N PRO A 292 49.29 -6.93 -2.58
CA PRO A 292 48.10 -6.13 -2.28
C PRO A 292 48.37 -4.62 -2.36
N HIS A 293 49.61 -4.18 -2.10
CA HIS A 293 50.03 -2.77 -2.22
C HIS A 293 49.95 -2.19 -3.65
N LEU A 294 49.75 -3.02 -4.68
CA LEU A 294 49.52 -2.60 -6.07
C LEU A 294 48.04 -2.62 -6.47
N THR A 295 47.16 -2.93 -5.52
CA THR A 295 45.73 -3.19 -5.76
C THR A 295 44.88 -2.38 -4.77
N VAL A 296 43.56 -2.44 -4.96
CA VAL A 296 42.58 -2.09 -3.93
C VAL A 296 41.92 -3.39 -3.47
N ASP A 297 42.05 -3.71 -2.18
CA ASP A 297 41.43 -4.90 -1.61
C ASP A 297 39.93 -4.70 -1.44
N LEU A 298 39.16 -5.05 -2.48
CA LEU A 298 37.71 -4.88 -2.49
C LEU A 298 36.99 -5.86 -1.56
N VAL A 299 37.62 -6.95 -1.14
CA VAL A 299 37.03 -7.86 -0.15
C VAL A 299 37.07 -7.20 1.23
N ASP A 300 38.18 -6.55 1.59
CA ASP A 300 38.26 -5.71 2.81
C ASP A 300 37.25 -4.55 2.76
N ALA A 301 37.20 -3.82 1.64
CA ALA A 301 36.28 -2.69 1.48
C ALA A 301 34.81 -3.12 1.58
N LEU A 302 34.44 -4.25 0.96
CA LEU A 302 33.09 -4.82 1.08
C LEU A 302 32.78 -5.25 2.53
N GLY A 303 33.76 -5.82 3.24
CA GLY A 303 33.62 -6.17 4.65
C GLY A 303 33.29 -4.96 5.53
N ARG A 304 34.02 -3.84 5.35
CA ARG A 304 33.73 -2.58 6.04
C ARG A 304 32.37 -2.03 5.67
N LEU A 305 32.01 -2.07 4.38
CA LEU A 305 30.71 -1.61 3.90
C LEU A 305 29.57 -2.32 4.64
N VAL A 306 29.59 -3.65 4.65
CA VAL A 306 28.50 -4.47 5.19
C VAL A 306 28.41 -4.39 6.72
N THR A 307 29.53 -4.21 7.41
CA THR A 307 29.59 -4.23 8.88
C THR A 307 29.49 -2.84 9.52
N GLU A 308 30.15 -1.84 8.95
CA GLU A 308 30.24 -0.50 9.56
C GLU A 308 29.11 0.42 9.12
N VAL A 309 28.68 0.38 7.86
CA VAL A 309 27.66 1.34 7.35
C VAL A 309 26.34 1.22 8.09
N PRO A 310 25.73 0.03 8.30
CA PRO A 310 24.48 -0.07 9.05
C PRO A 310 24.59 0.51 10.47
N ALA A 311 25.69 0.19 11.16
CA ALA A 311 25.96 0.67 12.51
C ALA A 311 26.11 2.20 12.53
N LEU A 312 26.89 2.78 11.61
CA LEU A 312 27.14 4.21 11.57
C LEU A 312 25.92 5.02 11.11
N VAL A 313 25.15 4.54 10.13
CA VAL A 313 23.90 5.20 9.70
C VAL A 313 22.94 5.29 10.87
N SER A 314 22.75 4.22 11.66
CA SER A 314 21.87 4.24 12.83
C SER A 314 22.30 5.24 13.92
N ARG A 315 23.58 5.67 13.94
CA ARG A 315 24.12 6.68 14.86
C ARG A 315 24.02 8.12 14.32
N ARG A 316 23.59 8.31 13.08
CA ARG A 316 23.42 9.64 12.45
C ARG A 316 21.97 10.12 12.45
N VAL A 317 21.06 9.37 13.04
CA VAL A 317 19.63 9.65 13.12
C VAL A 317 19.13 9.60 14.56
N PRO A 318 17.98 10.22 14.89
CA PRO A 318 17.37 10.09 16.22
C PRO A 318 17.15 8.62 16.60
N ALA A 319 17.41 8.26 17.87
CA ALA A 319 17.33 6.88 18.34
C ALA A 319 15.91 6.27 18.22
N ASN A 320 14.88 7.11 18.26
CA ASN A 320 13.48 6.72 18.12
C ASN A 320 12.98 6.70 16.66
N SER A 321 13.84 6.97 15.67
CA SER A 321 13.46 6.94 14.24
C SER A 321 13.18 5.55 13.70
N GLY A 322 13.61 4.49 14.41
CA GLY A 322 13.40 3.11 13.99
C GLY A 322 14.11 2.75 12.68
N LEU A 323 15.24 3.38 12.37
CA LEU A 323 16.00 3.11 11.14
C LEU A 323 16.75 1.77 11.24
N LEU A 324 16.59 0.94 10.21
CA LEU A 324 17.25 -0.34 10.03
C LEU A 324 17.77 -0.45 8.59
N LEU A 325 19.08 -0.68 8.40
CA LEU A 325 19.66 -1.00 7.09
C LEU A 325 20.23 -2.43 7.14
N VAL A 326 19.80 -3.29 6.24
CA VAL A 326 20.28 -4.68 6.15
C VAL A 326 20.73 -4.98 4.73
N PHE A 327 21.97 -5.40 4.55
CA PHE A 327 22.46 -5.94 3.28
C PHE A 327 22.07 -7.42 3.16
N GLY A 328 21.19 -7.72 2.21
CA GLY A 328 20.76 -9.09 1.90
C GLY A 328 21.64 -9.79 0.87
N HIS A 329 22.45 -9.02 0.14
CA HIS A 329 23.38 -9.53 -0.86
C HIS A 329 24.76 -8.88 -0.69
N ALA A 330 25.82 -9.68 -0.80
CA ALA A 330 27.20 -9.22 -0.87
C ALA A 330 28.01 -10.18 -1.76
N SER A 331 28.76 -9.67 -2.73
CA SER A 331 29.56 -10.47 -3.66
C SER A 331 30.85 -9.77 -4.08
N ALA A 332 31.94 -10.54 -4.17
CA ALA A 332 33.24 -10.08 -4.67
C ALA A 332 34.11 -11.28 -5.10
N GLY A 333 34.68 -11.21 -6.32
CA GLY A 333 35.66 -12.18 -6.81
C GLY A 333 35.16 -13.61 -7.02
N THR A 334 36.07 -14.46 -7.53
CA THR A 334 35.77 -15.87 -7.90
C THR A 334 36.90 -16.86 -7.57
N ARG A 335 38.08 -16.37 -7.19
CA ARG A 335 39.29 -17.17 -6.92
C ARG A 335 39.98 -16.64 -5.67
N TYR A 336 40.45 -17.54 -4.81
CA TYR A 336 41.05 -17.19 -3.51
C TYR A 336 42.42 -16.48 -3.63
N ASN A 337 43.11 -16.60 -4.77
CA ASN A 337 44.45 -16.03 -5.00
C ASN A 337 44.43 -14.78 -5.91
N VAL A 338 43.24 -14.23 -6.18
CA VAL A 338 43.04 -13.03 -7.00
C VAL A 338 42.22 -12.01 -6.22
N ILE A 339 42.75 -10.79 -6.12
CA ILE A 339 42.02 -9.63 -5.61
C ILE A 339 41.10 -9.15 -6.74
N PRO A 340 39.77 -9.09 -6.53
CA PRO A 340 38.82 -8.71 -7.57
C PRO A 340 38.90 -7.21 -7.91
N SER A 341 38.43 -6.85 -9.10
CA SER A 341 38.30 -5.45 -9.54
C SER A 341 36.91 -4.85 -9.29
N GLU A 342 35.95 -5.68 -8.89
CA GLU A 342 34.57 -5.28 -8.60
C GLU A 342 34.02 -6.03 -7.38
N ALA A 343 33.21 -5.34 -6.60
CA ALA A 343 32.42 -5.89 -5.50
C ALA A 343 31.05 -5.19 -5.43
N CYS A 344 30.03 -5.87 -4.91
CA CYS A 344 28.68 -5.36 -4.82
C CYS A 344 28.04 -5.75 -3.49
N ALA A 345 27.29 -4.82 -2.89
CA ALA A 345 26.34 -5.11 -1.82
C ALA A 345 24.98 -4.50 -2.14
N ALA A 346 23.90 -5.24 -1.88
CA ALA A 346 22.55 -4.74 -2.01
C ALA A 346 21.74 -5.04 -0.75
N GLY A 347 20.90 -4.10 -0.35
CA GLY A 347 20.18 -4.13 0.92
C GLY A 347 18.92 -3.30 0.92
N THR A 348 18.19 -3.40 2.02
CA THR A 348 16.95 -2.67 2.27
C THR A 348 17.13 -1.76 3.47
N LEU A 349 16.73 -0.49 3.31
CA LEU A 349 16.61 0.46 4.41
C LEU A 349 15.15 0.57 4.81
N ARG A 350 14.86 0.38 6.08
CA ARG A 350 13.55 0.61 6.69
C ARG A 350 13.65 1.71 7.71
N VAL A 351 12.63 2.56 7.81
CA VAL A 351 12.62 3.66 8.79
C VAL A 351 11.19 4.02 9.15
N MET A 352 10.93 4.14 10.45
CA MET A 352 9.59 4.38 10.98
C MET A 352 9.17 5.86 10.92
N ASP A 353 10.16 6.74 10.97
CA ASP A 353 10.01 8.20 11.00
C ASP A 353 10.15 8.85 9.62
N ARG A 354 9.20 9.74 9.26
CA ARG A 354 9.15 10.36 7.92
C ARG A 354 10.27 11.37 7.69
N ASP A 355 10.58 12.21 8.68
CA ASP A 355 11.66 13.21 8.56
C ASP A 355 13.03 12.52 8.39
N THR A 356 13.22 11.42 9.11
CA THR A 356 14.42 10.59 8.98
C THR A 356 14.50 9.91 7.61
N TRP A 357 13.37 9.40 7.08
CA TRP A 357 13.31 8.86 5.73
C TRP A 357 13.69 9.89 4.67
N GLU A 358 13.21 11.13 4.79
CA GLU A 358 13.56 12.22 3.87
C GLU A 358 15.08 12.49 3.85
N GLN A 359 15.74 12.37 5.00
CA GLN A 359 17.17 12.60 5.14
C GLN A 359 18.03 11.37 4.81
N ALA A 360 17.46 10.17 4.83
CA ALA A 360 18.17 8.90 4.70
C ALA A 360 19.09 8.81 3.47
N PRO A 361 18.71 9.23 2.24
CA PRO A 361 19.60 9.16 1.09
C PRO A 361 20.89 9.95 1.28
N LYS A 362 20.79 11.14 1.86
CA LYS A 362 21.96 12.00 2.13
C LYS A 362 22.85 11.40 3.21
N ILE A 363 22.26 10.87 4.27
CA ILE A 363 22.97 10.27 5.41
C ILE A 363 23.70 9.00 4.96
N VAL A 364 23.01 8.07 4.29
CA VAL A 364 23.59 6.83 3.78
C VAL A 364 24.72 7.13 2.79
N ALA A 365 24.50 8.05 1.84
CA ALA A 365 25.53 8.41 0.88
C ALA A 365 26.78 8.99 1.55
N GLN A 366 26.62 9.78 2.62
CA GLN A 366 27.76 10.33 3.36
C GLN A 366 28.50 9.22 4.13
N VAL A 367 27.78 8.36 4.86
CA VAL A 367 28.40 7.29 5.66
C VAL A 367 29.14 6.29 4.77
N VAL A 368 28.54 5.88 3.64
CA VAL A 368 29.21 4.99 2.67
C VAL A 368 30.51 5.63 2.18
N ARG A 369 30.49 6.91 1.83
CA ARG A 369 31.71 7.63 1.40
C ARG A 369 32.76 7.69 2.51
N ASP A 370 32.37 8.01 3.73
CA ASP A 370 33.28 8.14 4.88
C ASP A 370 33.95 6.80 5.23
N VAL A 371 33.20 5.69 5.17
CA VAL A 371 33.71 4.32 5.46
C VAL A 371 34.65 3.82 4.37
N ILE A 372 34.34 4.09 3.09
CA ILE A 372 35.06 3.48 1.97
C ILE A 372 36.25 4.31 1.50
N ALA A 373 36.21 5.64 1.63
CA ALA A 373 37.28 6.52 1.15
C ALA A 373 38.72 6.08 1.56
N PRO A 374 38.99 5.63 2.81
CA PRO A 374 40.33 5.19 3.22
C PRO A 374 40.86 3.94 2.49
N THR A 375 39.99 3.15 1.86
CA THR A 375 40.35 1.92 1.14
C THR A 375 40.91 2.19 -0.26
N GLY A 376 40.67 3.38 -0.81
CA GLY A 376 40.99 3.72 -2.20
C GLY A 376 40.00 3.17 -3.25
N ALA A 377 38.94 2.47 -2.83
CA ALA A 377 37.89 2.00 -3.74
C ALA A 377 37.01 3.17 -4.24
N THR A 378 36.58 3.08 -5.50
CA THR A 378 35.57 3.96 -6.07
C THR A 378 34.19 3.43 -5.73
N VAL A 379 33.27 4.31 -5.32
CA VAL A 379 31.90 3.97 -4.92
C VAL A 379 30.91 4.44 -5.98
N ASP A 380 30.07 3.52 -6.45
CA ASP A 380 28.82 3.80 -7.15
C ASP A 380 27.66 3.40 -6.22
N LEU A 381 26.87 4.38 -5.77
CA LEU A 381 25.73 4.18 -4.89
C LEU A 381 24.44 4.44 -5.67
N GLU A 382 23.65 3.40 -5.83
CA GLU A 382 22.27 3.47 -6.28
C GLU A 382 21.35 3.42 -5.06
N TYR A 383 20.63 4.51 -4.81
CA TYR A 383 19.63 4.62 -3.76
C TYR A 383 18.27 4.80 -4.42
N LEU A 384 17.48 3.74 -4.43
CA LEU A 384 16.10 3.77 -4.94
C LEU A 384 15.16 3.98 -3.75
N ARG A 385 14.54 5.16 -3.69
CA ARG A 385 13.44 5.41 -2.77
C ARG A 385 12.28 4.50 -3.14
N GLY A 386 11.82 3.72 -2.17
CA GLY A 386 10.63 2.91 -2.32
C GLY A 386 9.44 3.62 -1.68
N ARG A 387 8.78 2.94 -0.76
CA ARG A 387 7.52 3.39 -0.18
C ARG A 387 7.79 4.28 1.06
N PRO A 388 7.18 5.47 1.19
CA PRO A 388 7.15 6.19 2.47
C PRO A 388 6.47 5.39 3.59
N PRO A 389 6.58 5.80 4.86
CA PRO A 389 5.73 5.27 5.91
C PRO A 389 4.27 5.63 5.61
N VAL A 390 3.34 4.68 5.73
CA VAL A 390 1.91 5.02 5.75
C VAL A 390 1.64 5.77 7.05
N SER A 391 1.33 7.06 6.94
CA SER A 391 1.03 7.92 8.08
C SER A 391 -0.43 8.33 8.05
N ASN A 392 -1.24 7.69 8.89
CA ASN A 392 -2.68 7.92 8.94
C ASN A 392 -3.02 9.30 9.51
N ASP A 393 -3.87 10.04 8.80
CA ASP A 393 -4.41 11.32 9.26
C ASP A 393 -5.34 11.12 10.48
N ALA A 394 -5.27 12.04 11.45
CA ALA A 394 -6.03 11.95 12.69
C ALA A 394 -7.55 12.02 12.46
N ARG A 395 -8.02 12.85 11.51
CA ARG A 395 -9.45 12.95 11.19
C ARG A 395 -9.93 11.71 10.44
N ALA A 396 -9.13 11.20 9.50
CA ALA A 396 -9.41 9.95 8.81
C ALA A 396 -9.51 8.76 9.78
N ILE A 397 -8.65 8.68 10.80
CA ILE A 397 -8.79 7.68 11.87
C ILE A 397 -10.05 7.90 12.70
N GLY A 398 -10.46 9.15 12.94
CA GLY A 398 -11.75 9.45 13.55
C GLY A 398 -12.93 8.84 12.77
N VAL A 399 -12.91 8.95 11.44
CA VAL A 399 -13.90 8.32 10.54
C VAL A 399 -13.88 6.81 10.67
N LEU A 400 -12.70 6.18 10.57
CA LEU A 400 -12.56 4.72 10.71
C LEU A 400 -12.97 4.21 12.10
N THR A 401 -12.70 4.98 13.15
CA THR A 401 -13.10 4.63 14.53
C THR A 401 -14.62 4.60 14.64
N ALA A 402 -15.28 5.64 14.16
CA ALA A 402 -16.74 5.71 14.15
C ALA A 402 -17.38 4.64 13.24
N ALA A 403 -16.78 4.38 12.08
CA ALA A 403 -17.21 3.34 11.16
C ALA A 403 -17.04 1.93 11.76
N THR A 404 -15.93 1.67 12.44
CA THR A 404 -15.67 0.40 13.13
C THR A 404 -16.68 0.18 14.25
N ALA A 405 -16.90 1.18 15.10
CA ALA A 405 -17.88 1.09 16.18
C ALA A 405 -19.30 0.82 15.63
N ALA A 406 -19.66 1.45 14.52
CA ALA A 406 -20.95 1.22 13.87
C ALA A 406 -21.03 -0.17 13.20
N ALA A 407 -20.00 -0.59 12.47
CA ALA A 407 -20.02 -1.83 11.72
C ALA A 407 -19.96 -3.07 12.61
N LEU A 408 -19.12 -3.03 13.66
CA LEU A 408 -18.68 -4.20 14.43
C LEU A 408 -18.90 -4.05 15.95
N GLY A 409 -19.44 -2.92 16.41
CA GLY A 409 -19.59 -2.58 17.82
C GLY A 409 -18.33 -1.91 18.40
N PRO A 410 -18.41 -1.30 19.61
CA PRO A 410 -17.27 -0.63 20.25
C PRO A 410 -16.07 -1.56 20.48
N GLU A 411 -16.36 -2.82 20.81
CA GLU A 411 -15.36 -3.89 20.95
C GLU A 411 -14.72 -4.30 19.61
N GLY A 412 -15.15 -3.75 18.47
CA GLY A 412 -14.48 -3.97 17.20
C GLY A 412 -13.16 -3.20 17.08
N ILE A 413 -12.96 -2.15 17.89
CA ILE A 413 -11.75 -1.32 17.83
C ILE A 413 -10.60 -2.01 18.58
N ALA A 414 -9.46 -2.11 17.93
CA ALA A 414 -8.22 -2.58 18.52
C ALA A 414 -7.09 -1.58 18.27
N GLU A 415 -6.11 -1.56 19.17
CA GLU A 415 -4.83 -0.93 18.87
C GLU A 415 -4.00 -1.83 17.97
N THR A 416 -3.16 -1.22 17.14
CA THR A 416 -2.18 -1.94 16.32
C THR A 416 -0.82 -1.26 16.41
N PRO A 417 0.28 -2.02 16.53
CA PRO A 417 1.62 -1.45 16.51
C PRO A 417 1.96 -0.92 15.11
N GLN A 418 2.97 -0.05 15.03
CA GLN A 418 3.57 0.27 13.74
C GLN A 418 4.35 -0.95 13.24
N SER A 419 4.08 -1.38 12.01
CA SER A 419 4.80 -2.48 11.37
C SER A 419 6.09 -1.98 10.72
N MET A 420 7.11 -2.84 10.66
CA MET A 420 8.32 -2.61 9.86
C MET A 420 8.11 -2.91 8.37
N GLY A 421 6.96 -3.49 7.98
CA GLY A 421 6.57 -3.65 6.58
C GLY A 421 6.46 -2.29 5.87
N GLY A 422 6.58 -2.31 4.54
CA GLY A 422 6.27 -1.15 3.69
C GLY A 422 4.92 -1.36 3.01
N GLU A 423 4.25 -0.27 2.65
CA GLU A 423 2.94 -0.31 1.98
C GLU A 423 2.84 0.89 1.03
N ASP A 424 2.48 0.64 -0.22
CA ASP A 424 2.49 1.65 -1.27
C ASP A 424 1.27 2.59 -1.24
N PHE A 425 0.24 2.27 -0.44
CA PHE A 425 -0.83 3.20 -0.09
C PHE A 425 -0.30 4.54 0.46
N SER A 426 0.91 4.54 1.01
CA SER A 426 1.65 5.73 1.44
C SER A 426 1.78 6.78 0.35
N TRP A 427 1.90 6.39 -0.93
CA TRP A 427 1.97 7.34 -2.05
C TRP A 427 0.67 8.12 -2.23
N TYR A 428 -0.50 7.53 -2.00
CA TYR A 428 -1.75 8.29 -2.04
C TYR A 428 -1.80 9.35 -0.94
N LEU A 429 -1.24 9.03 0.24
CA LEU A 429 -1.23 9.93 1.40
C LEU A 429 -0.29 11.15 1.23
N GLU A 430 0.59 11.12 0.23
CA GLU A 430 1.37 12.29 -0.19
C GLU A 430 0.50 13.34 -0.93
N HIS A 431 -0.68 12.94 -1.41
CA HIS A 431 -1.58 13.79 -2.19
C HIS A 431 -2.89 14.14 -1.45
N VAL A 432 -3.47 13.18 -0.73
CA VAL A 432 -4.78 13.33 -0.08
C VAL A 432 -4.76 12.77 1.34
N PRO A 433 -5.45 13.39 2.32
CA PRO A 433 -5.52 12.83 3.66
C PRO A 433 -6.29 11.51 3.65
N GLY A 434 -5.87 10.56 4.47
CA GLY A 434 -6.45 9.24 4.45
C GLY A 434 -5.95 8.35 5.58
N ALA A 435 -6.46 7.13 5.61
CA ALA A 435 -6.04 6.15 6.59
C ALA A 435 -6.19 4.70 6.10
N LEU A 436 -5.21 3.89 6.49
CA LEU A 436 -5.19 2.44 6.36
C LEU A 436 -5.50 1.80 7.72
N ALA A 437 -6.48 0.90 7.76
CA ALA A 437 -6.81 0.10 8.94
C ALA A 437 -6.30 -1.35 8.80
N ARG A 438 -6.06 -2.02 9.94
CA ARG A 438 -5.72 -3.45 9.99
C ARG A 438 -6.98 -4.28 10.20
N LEU A 439 -7.43 -5.03 9.20
CA LEU A 439 -8.60 -5.89 9.28
C LEU A 439 -8.22 -7.24 9.89
N GLY A 440 -8.83 -7.62 11.01
CA GLY A 440 -8.59 -8.91 11.63
C GLY A 440 -9.08 -10.07 10.77
N VAL A 441 -8.16 -10.96 10.42
CA VAL A 441 -8.41 -12.18 9.61
C VAL A 441 -7.91 -13.46 10.29
N GLY A 442 -7.43 -13.34 11.52
CA GLY A 442 -6.81 -14.43 12.27
C GLY A 442 -7.72 -15.64 12.43
N ARG A 443 -7.14 -16.83 12.21
CA ARG A 443 -7.77 -18.14 12.47
C ARG A 443 -7.33 -18.65 13.83
N ALA A 444 -8.10 -19.56 14.42
CA ALA A 444 -7.65 -20.31 15.60
C ALA A 444 -6.49 -21.25 15.20
N GLY A 445 -5.33 -21.12 15.85
CA GLY A 445 -4.14 -21.93 15.56
C GLY A 445 -2.84 -21.14 15.63
N PRO A 446 -1.68 -21.74 15.29
CA PRO A 446 -0.40 -21.03 15.30
C PRO A 446 -0.41 -19.86 14.29
N ASN A 447 -0.14 -18.65 14.79
CA ASN A 447 -0.11 -17.42 14.00
C ASN A 447 0.88 -17.57 12.82
N VAL A 448 0.34 -17.54 11.60
CA VAL A 448 1.10 -17.43 10.36
C VAL A 448 1.09 -15.96 9.95
N ASP A 449 2.29 -15.39 9.85
CA ASP A 449 2.49 -14.03 9.38
C ASP A 449 2.20 -13.91 7.88
N LEU A 450 1.99 -12.68 7.42
CA LEU A 450 1.91 -12.35 6.00
C LEU A 450 3.21 -12.77 5.29
N HIS A 451 3.14 -13.02 4.00
CA HIS A 451 4.25 -13.49 3.14
C HIS A 451 4.77 -14.89 3.49
N ARG A 452 4.17 -15.59 4.46
CA ARG A 452 4.38 -17.03 4.61
C ARG A 452 3.49 -17.77 3.64
N ALA A 453 4.07 -18.71 2.90
CA ALA A 453 3.32 -19.52 1.93
C ALA A 453 2.09 -20.22 2.53
N SER A 454 2.14 -20.59 3.81
CA SER A 454 1.06 -21.22 4.57
C SER A 454 0.03 -20.23 5.17
N PHE A 455 0.13 -18.93 4.88
CA PHE A 455 -0.83 -17.93 5.33
C PHE A 455 -2.23 -18.26 4.79
N ASP A 456 -3.23 -18.18 5.66
CA ASP A 456 -4.62 -18.33 5.31
C ASP A 456 -5.49 -17.53 6.28
N VAL A 457 -6.71 -17.21 5.84
CA VAL A 457 -7.63 -16.29 6.53
C VAL A 457 -8.85 -17.01 7.06
N ASP A 458 -9.46 -16.45 8.08
CA ASP A 458 -10.86 -16.73 8.38
C ASP A 458 -11.74 -15.90 7.42
N GLU A 459 -12.39 -16.58 6.48
CA GLU A 459 -13.27 -15.93 5.48
C GLU A 459 -14.44 -15.18 6.13
N ARG A 460 -14.65 -15.35 7.45
CA ARG A 460 -15.56 -14.50 8.21
C ARG A 460 -15.13 -13.02 8.28
N ALA A 461 -13.91 -12.70 7.86
CA ALA A 461 -13.47 -11.32 7.73
C ALA A 461 -14.11 -10.58 6.54
N ILE A 462 -14.57 -11.28 5.50
CA ILE A 462 -15.05 -10.64 4.25
C ILE A 462 -16.24 -9.71 4.51
N PRO A 463 -17.42 -10.17 4.95
CA PRO A 463 -18.53 -9.25 5.20
C PRO A 463 -18.30 -8.32 6.40
N ALA A 464 -17.40 -8.65 7.35
CA ALA A 464 -16.98 -7.69 8.38
C ALA A 464 -16.24 -6.50 7.76
N GLY A 465 -15.31 -6.77 6.83
CA GLY A 465 -14.62 -5.77 6.03
C GLY A 465 -15.58 -4.98 5.13
N VAL A 466 -16.56 -5.64 4.50
CA VAL A 466 -17.59 -4.97 3.69
C VAL A 466 -18.41 -3.99 4.54
N ARG A 467 -18.92 -4.43 5.70
CA ARG A 467 -19.67 -3.56 6.62
C ARG A 467 -18.85 -2.37 7.07
N LEU A 468 -17.60 -2.60 7.45
CA LEU A 468 -16.67 -1.54 7.84
C LEU A 468 -16.51 -0.52 6.72
N MET A 469 -16.17 -0.96 5.51
CA MET A 469 -15.84 -0.05 4.42
C MET A 469 -17.06 0.69 3.85
N VAL A 470 -18.25 0.07 3.87
CA VAL A 470 -19.52 0.79 3.59
C VAL A 470 -19.76 1.87 4.65
N GLN A 471 -19.62 1.57 5.94
CA GLN A 471 -19.76 2.56 7.02
C GLN A 471 -18.72 3.69 6.90
N THR A 472 -17.49 3.36 6.52
CA THR A 472 -16.42 4.34 6.27
C THR A 472 -16.81 5.28 5.14
N ALA A 473 -17.29 4.77 4.00
CA ALA A 473 -17.72 5.57 2.87
C ALA A 473 -18.82 6.57 3.25
N LEU A 474 -19.90 6.07 3.89
CA LEU A 474 -21.04 6.91 4.29
C LEU A 474 -20.62 8.02 5.27
N ARG A 475 -19.75 7.70 6.23
CA ARG A 475 -19.28 8.66 7.24
C ARG A 475 -18.29 9.65 6.66
N ALA A 476 -17.40 9.22 5.77
CA ALA A 476 -16.46 10.10 5.08
C ALA A 476 -17.22 11.12 4.21
N LEU A 477 -18.22 10.66 3.43
CA LEU A 477 -19.07 11.54 2.63
C LEU A 477 -19.82 12.55 3.51
N ALA A 478 -20.34 12.12 4.67
CA ALA A 478 -21.04 13.00 5.59
C ALA A 478 -20.12 14.02 6.28
N ALA A 479 -18.89 13.62 6.62
CA ALA A 479 -17.90 14.48 7.29
C ALA A 479 -17.21 15.48 6.35
N ALA A 480 -17.22 15.21 5.05
CA ALA A 480 -16.68 16.09 4.02
C ALA A 480 -17.70 17.12 3.47
N ARG A 481 -18.93 17.12 4.01
CA ARG A 481 -19.90 18.22 3.83
C ARG A 481 -19.50 19.42 4.67
#